data_AF-A0A8H6E2M6-F1
#
_entry.id   AF-A0A8H6E2M6-F1
#
_cell.length_a   1.000
_cell.length_b   1.000
_cell.length_c   1.000
_cell.angle_alpha   90.00
_cell.angle_beta   90.00
_cell.angle_gamma   90.00
#
_symmetry.space_group_name_H-M   'P 1'
#
loop_
_entity.id
_entity.type
_entity.pdbx_description
1 polymer ?
#
loop_
_entity_poly.entity_id
_entity_poly.type
_entity_poly.pdbx_seq_one_letter_code
_entity_poly.pdbx_strand_id
1 'polypeptide(L)'
;MANMKNSTLCVLGCGNLGSAILKSLIDRPQDQKAAVLFTRFIASVRSQESKHRLTAQFSAYSQNLSISRDSLNAVQESDIVVLAVDPAVVETVLLTAGLRDALADKLLISVAAGWTRQKLETTLYGSPTTSENTKGRTWVVRTLPNIAASVSQSLTAIEISEPELPD
;
A
#
# COMPACT_ATOMS: atom_id res chain seq x y z
N MET A 1 -16.35 9.69 -8.83
CA MET A 1 -16.32 8.21 -8.80
C MET A 1 -15.87 7.64 -10.13
N ALA A 2 -14.56 7.58 -10.36
CA ALA A 2 -14.05 6.85 -11.51
C ALA A 2 -14.29 5.36 -11.28
N ASN A 3 -14.82 4.70 -12.31
CA ASN A 3 -14.97 3.25 -12.42
C ASN A 3 -13.61 2.60 -12.07
N MET A 4 -13.42 2.15 -10.81
CA MET A 4 -12.15 1.63 -10.26
C MET A 4 -11.87 0.20 -10.76
N LYS A 5 -12.11 0.00 -12.07
CA LYS A 5 -11.78 -1.22 -12.80
C LYS A 5 -10.43 -0.94 -13.46
N ASN A 6 -9.44 -1.77 -13.15
CA ASN A 6 -8.06 -1.71 -13.66
C ASN A 6 -7.10 -0.75 -12.92
N SER A 7 -7.18 -0.69 -11.58
CA SER A 7 -6.20 0.07 -10.80
C SER A 7 -4.89 -0.71 -10.56
N THR A 8 -3.82 0.03 -10.29
CA THR A 8 -2.51 -0.50 -9.90
C THR A 8 -2.30 -0.37 -8.39
N LEU A 9 -2.02 -1.48 -7.72
CA LEU A 9 -1.71 -1.52 -6.29
C LEU A 9 -0.21 -1.66 -6.05
N CYS A 10 0.40 -0.72 -5.34
CA CYS A 10 1.77 -0.85 -4.83
C CYS A 10 1.78 -1.34 -3.39
N VAL A 11 2.49 -2.42 -3.09
CA VAL A 11 2.82 -2.84 -1.72
C VAL A 11 4.24 -2.33 -1.42
N LEU A 12 4.31 -1.23 -0.67
CA LEU A 12 5.55 -0.61 -0.25
C LEU A 12 6.06 -1.31 1.01
N GLY A 13 7.03 -2.20 0.82
CA GLY A 13 7.52 -3.10 1.86
C GLY A 13 6.89 -4.48 1.79
N CYS A 14 7.61 -5.45 1.22
CA CYS A 14 7.18 -6.84 1.14
C CYS A 14 7.96 -7.73 2.13
N GLY A 15 7.81 -7.42 3.42
CA GLY A 15 8.17 -8.33 4.51
C GLY A 15 7.14 -9.47 4.66
N ASN A 16 7.02 -10.05 5.85
CA ASN A 16 6.05 -11.13 6.10
C ASN A 16 4.61 -10.70 5.81
N LEU A 17 4.18 -9.57 6.39
CA LEU A 17 2.81 -9.09 6.25
C LEU A 17 2.52 -8.55 4.84
N GLY A 18 3.41 -7.71 4.28
CA GLY A 18 3.24 -7.18 2.93
C GLY A 18 3.15 -8.29 1.86
N SER A 19 4.01 -9.31 1.96
CA SER A 19 3.96 -10.45 1.03
C SER A 19 2.72 -11.32 1.21
N ALA A 20 2.23 -11.48 2.45
CA ALA A 20 0.99 -12.19 2.74
C ALA A 20 -0.22 -11.48 2.13
N ILE A 21 -0.33 -10.16 2.32
CA ILE A 21 -1.37 -9.33 1.71
C ILE A 21 -1.30 -9.45 0.19
N LEU A 22 -0.11 -9.24 -0.40
CA LEU A 22 0.09 -9.36 -1.85
C LEU A 22 -0.33 -10.73 -2.38
N LYS A 23 0.09 -11.81 -1.72
CA LYS A 23 -0.29 -13.18 -2.09
C LYS A 23 -1.80 -13.37 -2.05
N SER A 24 -2.46 -12.96 -0.97
CA SER A 24 -3.91 -13.11 -0.83
C SER A 24 -4.71 -12.36 -1.90
N LEU A 25 -4.19 -11.23 -2.38
CA LEU A 25 -4.83 -10.41 -3.39
C LEU A 25 -4.63 -10.99 -4.81
N ILE A 26 -3.45 -11.54 -5.08
CA ILE A 26 -3.10 -12.04 -6.42
C ILE A 26 -3.57 -13.49 -6.66
N ASP A 27 -3.64 -14.31 -5.60
CA ASP A 27 -4.04 -15.73 -5.61
C ASP A 27 -5.56 -15.91 -5.43
N ARG A 28 -6.36 -14.91 -5.79
CA ARG A 28 -7.82 -14.94 -5.56
C ARG A 28 -8.50 -16.10 -6.32
N PRO A 29 -9.40 -16.86 -5.66
CA PRO A 29 -10.18 -17.92 -6.31
C PRO A 29 -10.99 -17.40 -7.51
N GLN A 30 -11.11 -18.21 -8.56
CA GLN A 30 -11.75 -17.82 -9.82
C GLN A 30 -13.20 -17.35 -9.64
N ASP A 31 -13.88 -17.85 -8.61
CA ASP A 31 -15.30 -17.62 -8.34
C ASP A 31 -15.57 -16.19 -7.82
N GLN A 32 -14.52 -15.42 -7.50
CA GLN A 32 -14.58 -14.01 -7.05
C GLN A 32 -14.03 -13.02 -8.10
N LYS A 33 -13.78 -13.46 -9.35
CA LYS A 33 -13.23 -12.63 -10.44
C LYS A 33 -14.17 -11.54 -10.97
N ALA A 34 -15.45 -11.52 -10.58
CA ALA A 34 -16.40 -10.52 -11.06
C ALA A 34 -16.11 -9.09 -10.55
N ALA A 35 -15.25 -8.93 -9.54
CA ALA A 35 -14.88 -7.65 -8.95
C ALA A 35 -13.36 -7.49 -8.83
N VAL A 36 -12.63 -7.70 -9.94
CA VAL A 36 -11.18 -7.42 -9.98
C VAL A 36 -10.97 -5.90 -9.88
N LEU A 37 -10.66 -5.43 -8.68
CA LEU A 37 -10.31 -4.03 -8.40
C LEU A 37 -8.94 -3.67 -8.98
N PHE A 38 -8.00 -4.62 -8.97
CA PHE A 38 -6.62 -4.40 -9.38
C PHE A 38 -6.20 -5.33 -10.51
N THR A 39 -5.72 -4.77 -11.61
CA THR A 39 -5.17 -5.54 -12.75
C THR A 39 -3.65 -5.62 -12.73
N ARG A 40 -2.99 -4.76 -11.96
CA ARG A 40 -1.53 -4.70 -11.83
C ARG A 40 -1.13 -4.52 -10.37
N PHE A 41 -0.06 -5.20 -9.99
CA PHE A 41 0.55 -5.14 -8.67
C PHE A 41 2.02 -4.76 -8.80
N ILE A 42 2.51 -3.98 -7.85
CA ILE A 42 3.93 -3.63 -7.72
C ILE A 42 4.38 -3.95 -6.30
N ALA A 43 5.34 -4.85 -6.16
CA ALA A 43 6.00 -5.11 -4.89
C ALA A 43 7.28 -4.27 -4.81
N SER A 44 7.32 -3.29 -3.90
CA SER A 44 8.53 -2.51 -3.65
C SER A 44 9.32 -3.05 -2.46
N VAL A 45 10.61 -3.29 -2.67
CA VAL A 45 11.55 -3.81 -1.66
C VAL A 45 12.86 -3.05 -1.65
N ARG A 46 13.51 -2.98 -0.49
CA ARG A 46 14.78 -2.27 -0.33
C ARG A 46 15.98 -3.06 -0.87
N SER A 47 16.05 -4.35 -0.54
CA SER A 47 17.24 -5.18 -0.72
C SER A 47 17.19 -6.04 -1.99
N GLN A 48 18.35 -6.37 -2.55
CA GLN A 48 18.45 -7.20 -3.74
C GLN A 48 18.01 -8.64 -3.45
N GLU A 49 18.31 -9.13 -2.25
CA GLU A 49 17.93 -10.45 -1.75
C GLU A 49 16.41 -10.57 -1.67
N SER A 50 15.74 -9.53 -1.16
CA SER A 50 14.28 -9.49 -1.10
C SER A 50 13.66 -9.49 -2.49
N LYS A 51 14.26 -8.75 -3.45
CA LYS A 51 13.82 -8.76 -4.85
C LYS A 51 13.92 -10.18 -5.42
N HIS A 52 15.09 -10.81 -5.30
CA HIS A 52 15.29 -12.16 -5.81
C HIS A 52 14.33 -13.18 -5.20
N ARG A 53 14.18 -13.18 -3.86
CA ARG A 53 13.26 -14.06 -3.14
C ARG A 53 11.82 -13.92 -3.63
N LEU A 54 11.32 -12.69 -3.72
CA LEU A 54 9.94 -12.47 -4.14
C LEU A 54 9.74 -12.76 -5.63
N THR A 55 10.74 -12.50 -6.49
CA THR A 55 10.67 -12.85 -7.91
C THR A 55 10.54 -14.37 -8.09
N ALA A 56 11.28 -15.16 -7.31
CA ALA A 56 11.12 -16.61 -7.31
C ALA A 56 9.74 -17.04 -6.77
N GLN A 57 9.33 -16.48 -5.63
CA GLN A 57 8.07 -16.80 -4.94
C GLN A 57 6.83 -16.51 -5.81
N PHE A 58 6.84 -15.43 -6.58
CA PHE A 58 5.69 -14.98 -7.38
C PHE A 58 5.91 -15.13 -8.90
N SER A 59 6.80 -16.02 -9.32
CA SER A 59 7.14 -16.25 -10.73
C SER A 59 5.91 -16.54 -11.63
N ALA A 60 4.93 -17.27 -11.09
CA ALA A 60 3.66 -17.58 -11.77
C ALA A 60 2.80 -16.33 -12.09
N TYR A 61 3.08 -15.20 -11.43
CA TYR A 61 2.31 -13.95 -11.54
C TYR A 61 3.06 -12.84 -12.28
N SER A 62 4.13 -13.18 -13.01
CA SER A 62 4.98 -12.21 -13.72
C SER A 62 4.24 -11.35 -14.76
N GLN A 63 3.04 -11.75 -15.20
CA GLN A 63 2.22 -10.98 -16.15
C GLN A 63 1.55 -9.76 -15.51
N ASN A 64 1.25 -9.81 -14.22
CA ASN A 64 0.51 -8.76 -13.51
C ASN A 64 1.20 -8.26 -12.23
N LEU A 65 2.34 -8.83 -11.84
CA LEU A 65 3.17 -8.37 -10.73
C LEU A 65 4.57 -7.99 -11.18
N SER A 66 5.00 -6.77 -10.85
CA SER A 66 6.40 -6.36 -10.95
C SER A 66 7.04 -6.22 -9.57
N ILE A 67 8.35 -6.46 -9.48
CA ILE A 67 9.11 -6.30 -8.24
C ILE A 67 10.19 -5.24 -8.44
N SER A 68 10.02 -4.13 -7.75
CA SER A 68 10.86 -2.94 -7.86
C SER A 68 11.73 -2.75 -6.62
N ARG A 69 12.92 -2.17 -6.83
CA ARG A 69 13.74 -1.58 -5.77
C ARG A 69 13.63 -0.06 -5.71
N ASP A 70 13.07 0.53 -6.75
CA ASP A 70 12.75 1.94 -6.81
C ASP A 70 11.34 2.13 -6.21
N SER A 71 11.31 2.55 -4.95
CA SER A 71 10.07 2.80 -4.22
C SER A 71 9.33 4.03 -4.75
N LEU A 72 10.05 5.04 -5.22
CA LEU A 72 9.45 6.27 -5.72
C LEU A 72 8.72 5.98 -7.03
N ASN A 73 9.39 5.33 -7.99
CA ASN A 73 8.76 4.94 -9.24
C ASN A 73 7.58 3.97 -9.02
N ALA A 74 7.71 3.01 -8.09
CA ALA A 74 6.63 2.09 -7.76
C ALA A 74 5.38 2.80 -7.22
N VAL A 75 5.57 3.82 -6.38
CA VAL A 75 4.47 4.63 -5.85
C VAL A 75 3.89 5.53 -6.94
N GLN A 76 4.72 6.14 -7.80
CA GLN A 76 4.27 6.97 -8.92
C GLN A 76 3.38 6.20 -9.91
N GLU A 77 3.73 4.95 -10.24
CA GLU A 77 2.99 4.09 -11.16
C GLU A 77 1.70 3.47 -10.57
N SER A 78 1.46 3.65 -9.27
CA SER A 78 0.31 3.06 -8.57
C SER A 78 -0.80 4.05 -8.30
N ASP A 79 -2.05 3.57 -8.20
CA ASP A 79 -3.19 4.39 -7.78
C ASP A 79 -3.41 4.29 -6.26
N ILE A 80 -3.08 3.12 -5.70
CA ILE A 80 -3.24 2.79 -4.28
C ILE A 80 -1.93 2.23 -3.75
N VAL A 81 -1.54 2.66 -2.56
CA VAL A 81 -0.32 2.22 -1.89
C VAL A 81 -0.65 1.56 -0.56
N VAL A 82 -0.15 0.35 -0.34
CA VAL A 82 -0.12 -0.29 0.98
C VAL A 82 1.25 -0.06 1.61
N LEU A 83 1.31 0.69 2.71
CA LEU A 83 2.52 0.90 3.49
C LEU A 83 2.71 -0.26 4.47
N ALA A 84 3.55 -1.22 4.09
CA ALA A 84 3.83 -2.46 4.81
C ALA A 84 5.33 -2.63 5.15
N VAL A 85 6.02 -1.51 5.36
CA VAL A 85 7.40 -1.48 5.86
C VAL A 85 7.45 -1.73 7.37
N ASP A 86 8.64 -2.05 7.89
CA ASP A 86 8.87 -2.16 9.33
C ASP A 86 8.54 -0.82 10.03
N PRO A 87 7.83 -0.83 11.18
CA PRO A 87 7.53 0.39 11.93
C PRO A 87 8.72 1.31 12.19
N ALA A 88 9.94 0.75 12.35
CA ALA A 88 11.15 1.50 12.61
C ALA A 88 11.63 2.33 11.41
N VAL A 89 11.21 2.00 10.19
CA VAL A 89 11.67 2.67 8.96
C VAL A 89 10.57 3.48 8.27
N VAL A 90 9.34 3.47 8.79
CA VAL A 90 8.22 4.25 8.23
C VAL A 90 8.59 5.72 8.08
N GLU A 91 9.19 6.34 9.11
CA GLU A 91 9.56 7.75 9.07
C GLU A 91 10.54 8.04 7.93
N THR A 92 11.62 7.26 7.84
CA THR A 92 12.62 7.38 6.76
C THR A 92 12.00 7.21 5.38
N VAL A 93 11.06 6.28 5.24
CA VAL A 93 10.35 6.05 3.97
C VAL A 93 9.50 7.27 3.64
N LEU A 94 8.65 7.74 4.55
CA LEU A 94 7.77 8.90 4.33
C LEU A 94 8.53 10.19 4.01
N LEU A 95 9.72 10.36 4.60
CA LEU A 95 10.61 11.51 4.36
C LEU A 95 11.49 11.36 3.11
N THR A 96 11.33 10.29 2.32
CA THR A 96 12.06 10.13 1.05
C THR A 96 11.67 11.24 0.08
N ALA A 97 12.68 11.89 -0.52
CA ALA A 97 12.47 12.97 -1.47
C ALA A 97 11.54 12.53 -2.63
N GLY A 98 10.55 13.37 -2.94
CA GLY A 98 9.55 13.12 -3.99
C GLY A 98 8.42 12.16 -3.61
N LEU A 99 8.49 11.44 -2.47
CA LEU A 99 7.45 10.48 -2.10
C LEU A 99 6.12 11.17 -1.77
N ARG A 100 6.18 12.31 -1.07
CA ARG A 100 4.99 13.14 -0.79
C ARG A 100 4.22 13.48 -2.06
N ASP A 101 4.95 13.94 -3.08
CA ASP A 101 4.35 14.35 -4.36
C ASP A 101 3.84 13.14 -5.14
N ALA A 102 4.56 12.01 -5.08
CA ALA A 102 4.14 10.76 -5.69
C ALA A 102 2.87 10.16 -5.05
N LEU A 103 2.58 10.50 -3.79
CA LEU A 103 1.39 10.09 -3.04
C LEU A 103 0.21 11.07 -3.16
N ALA A 104 0.43 12.26 -3.72
CA ALA A 104 -0.61 13.30 -3.81
C ALA A 104 -1.89 12.77 -4.47
N ASP A 105 -3.04 13.02 -3.83
CA ASP A 105 -4.38 12.60 -4.24
C ASP A 105 -4.59 11.06 -4.36
N LYS A 106 -3.63 10.25 -3.92
CA LYS A 106 -3.73 8.77 -3.89
C LYS A 106 -4.22 8.25 -2.55
N LEU A 107 -4.67 7.01 -2.51
CA LEU A 107 -5.00 6.29 -1.28
C LEU A 107 -3.75 5.58 -0.71
N LEU A 108 -3.37 5.94 0.51
CA LEU A 108 -2.34 5.29 1.31
C LEU A 108 -2.98 4.46 2.42
N ILE A 109 -2.92 3.13 2.31
CA ILE A 109 -3.37 2.19 3.32
C ILE A 109 -2.18 1.78 4.18
N SER A 110 -2.12 2.23 5.42
CA SER A 110 -1.08 1.84 6.37
C SER A 110 -1.45 0.59 7.13
N VAL A 111 -0.53 -0.38 7.19
CA VAL A 111 -0.58 -1.55 8.08
C VAL A 111 0.51 -1.49 9.15
N ALA A 112 1.24 -0.37 9.25
CA ALA A 112 2.36 -0.23 10.16
C ALA A 112 1.89 -0.12 11.62
N ALA A 113 2.33 -1.07 12.46
CA ALA A 113 2.03 -1.07 13.88
C ALA A 113 2.61 0.17 14.58
N GLY A 114 1.86 0.73 15.54
CA GLY A 114 2.30 1.90 16.32
C GLY A 114 2.28 3.25 15.58
N TRP A 115 1.86 3.28 14.31
CA TRP A 115 1.71 4.51 13.54
C TRP A 115 0.24 4.93 13.45
N THR A 116 -0.10 6.05 14.07
CA THR A 116 -1.43 6.66 13.95
C THR A 116 -1.56 7.41 12.62
N ARG A 117 -2.79 7.58 12.13
CA ARG A 117 -3.06 8.40 10.95
C ARG A 117 -2.45 9.79 11.06
N GLN A 118 -2.70 10.49 12.17
CA GLN A 118 -2.18 11.84 12.42
C GLN A 118 -0.65 11.90 12.36
N LYS A 119 0.03 10.86 12.86
CA LYS A 119 1.49 10.78 12.79
C LYS A 119 1.97 10.62 11.35
N LEU A 120 1.34 9.76 10.55
CA LEU A 120 1.65 9.60 9.12
C LEU A 120 1.47 10.92 8.34
N GLU A 121 0.34 11.60 8.55
CA GLU A 121 0.04 12.87 7.91
C GLU A 121 0.99 13.99 8.34
N THR A 122 1.30 14.07 9.63
CA THR A 122 2.25 15.06 10.16
C THR A 122 3.66 14.81 9.64
N THR A 123 4.09 13.55 9.50
CA THR A 123 5.39 13.23 8.89
C THR A 123 5.44 13.62 7.40
N LEU A 124 4.35 13.43 6.65
CA LEU A 124 4.30 13.78 5.22
C LEU A 124 4.14 15.29 4.96
N TYR A 125 3.31 15.97 5.75
CA TYR A 125 2.83 17.32 5.46
C TYR A 125 3.13 18.35 6.55
N GLY A 126 3.76 17.94 7.66
CA GLY A 126 4.01 18.80 8.82
C GLY A 126 2.77 19.10 9.67
N SER A 127 1.61 18.56 9.33
CA SER A 127 0.34 18.77 10.05
C SER A 127 -0.67 17.65 9.75
N PRO A 128 -1.61 17.37 10.67
CA PRO A 128 -2.76 16.49 10.39
C PRO A 128 -3.60 16.99 9.21
N THR A 129 -4.29 16.08 8.55
CA THR A 129 -5.23 16.44 7.49
C THR A 129 -6.55 16.90 8.10
N THR A 130 -7.07 18.02 7.60
CA THR A 130 -8.37 18.60 7.95
C THR A 130 -9.15 18.84 6.67
N SER A 131 -10.46 19.10 6.78
CA SER A 131 -11.32 19.39 5.62
C SER A 131 -10.83 20.59 4.78
N GLU A 132 -10.05 21.50 5.37
CA GLU A 132 -9.55 22.72 4.72
C GLU A 132 -8.26 22.49 3.93
N ASN A 133 -7.50 21.44 4.24
CA ASN A 133 -6.15 21.23 3.70
C ASN A 133 -5.98 19.94 2.89
N THR A 134 -7.09 19.32 2.47
CA THR A 134 -7.13 18.03 1.74
C THR A 134 -6.52 18.10 0.34
N LYS A 135 -6.55 19.26 -0.32
CA LYS A 135 -6.12 19.41 -1.72
C LYS A 135 -4.64 19.04 -1.90
N GLY A 136 -4.36 18.06 -2.77
CA GLY A 136 -3.00 17.60 -3.05
C GLY A 136 -2.39 16.74 -1.94
N ARG A 137 -3.18 16.34 -0.93
CA ARG A 137 -2.75 15.38 0.09
C ARG A 137 -3.17 13.97 -0.28
N THR A 138 -2.41 13.01 0.20
CA THR A 138 -2.79 11.60 0.14
C THR A 138 -3.88 11.31 1.15
N TRP A 139 -4.81 10.45 0.78
CA TRP A 139 -5.84 9.92 1.66
C TRP A 139 -5.25 8.80 2.50
N VAL A 140 -5.10 9.00 3.81
CA VAL A 140 -4.50 8.01 4.69
C VAL A 140 -5.57 7.20 5.40
N VAL A 141 -5.53 5.89 5.20
CA VAL A 141 -6.34 4.92 5.95
C VAL A 141 -5.41 4.05 6.77
N ARG A 142 -5.62 4.03 8.08
CA ARG A 142 -4.91 3.10 8.95
C ARG A 142 -5.71 1.81 9.09
N THR A 143 -5.02 0.70 9.00
CA THR A 143 -5.60 -0.63 9.16
C THR A 143 -4.76 -1.44 10.14
N LEU A 144 -5.41 -2.38 10.81
CA LEU A 144 -4.80 -3.28 11.77
C LEU A 144 -5.14 -4.73 11.36
N PRO A 145 -4.45 -5.28 10.33
CA PRO A 145 -4.61 -6.67 9.96
C PRO A 145 -3.84 -7.60 10.91
N ASN A 146 -3.99 -8.90 10.72
CA ASN A 146 -3.20 -9.91 11.43
C ASN A 146 -2.53 -10.90 10.46
N ILE A 147 -1.71 -11.80 11.01
CA ILE A 147 -0.90 -12.73 10.19
C ILE A 147 -1.74 -13.74 9.40
N ALA A 148 -3.02 -13.94 9.74
CA ALA A 148 -3.92 -14.82 9.00
C ALA A 148 -4.25 -14.28 7.59
N ALA A 149 -3.79 -13.07 7.24
CA ALA A 149 -3.74 -12.59 5.86
C ALA A 149 -2.99 -13.56 4.93
N SER A 150 -2.00 -14.29 5.44
CA SER A 150 -1.21 -15.28 4.67
C SER A 150 -2.02 -16.46 4.15
N VAL A 151 -3.18 -16.71 4.76
CA VAL A 151 -4.14 -17.78 4.40
C VAL A 151 -5.52 -17.20 4.07
N SER A 152 -5.60 -15.90 3.77
CA SER A 152 -6.85 -15.21 3.42
C SER A 152 -7.96 -15.32 4.48
N GLN A 153 -7.58 -15.33 5.76
CA GLN A 153 -8.51 -15.40 6.91
C GLN A 153 -8.23 -14.26 7.93
N SER A 154 -7.67 -13.13 7.46
CA SER A 154 -7.39 -11.98 8.32
C SER A 154 -8.68 -11.32 8.79
N LEU A 155 -8.70 -10.92 10.06
CA LEU A 155 -9.61 -9.90 10.57
C LEU A 155 -8.85 -8.58 10.57
N THR A 156 -9.40 -7.58 9.90
CA THR A 156 -8.74 -6.29 9.71
C THR A 156 -9.63 -5.19 10.24
N ALA A 157 -9.19 -4.50 11.29
CA ALA A 157 -9.86 -3.27 11.72
C ALA A 157 -9.41 -2.11 10.82
N ILE A 158 -10.36 -1.23 10.48
CA ILE A 158 -10.13 -0.03 9.68
C ILE A 158 -10.45 1.17 10.56
N GLU A 159 -9.51 2.10 10.69
CA GLU A 159 -9.72 3.34 11.44
C GLU A 159 -10.71 4.24 10.68
N ILE A 160 -11.73 4.75 11.38
CA ILE A 160 -12.66 5.73 10.82
C ILE A 160 -11.89 7.03 10.58
N SER A 161 -12.13 7.62 9.43
CA SER A 161 -11.37 8.76 8.92
C SER A 161 -12.11 10.07 9.15
N GLU A 162 -11.44 11.06 9.73
CA GLU A 162 -11.87 12.46 9.74
C GLU A 162 -10.75 13.33 9.12
N PRO A 163 -10.99 14.11 8.04
CA PRO A 163 -12.21 14.09 7.22
C PRO A 163 -12.45 12.70 6.60
N GLU A 164 -13.71 12.42 6.27
CA GLU A 164 -14.14 11.19 5.60
C GLU A 164 -13.43 11.03 4.25
N LEU A 165 -13.23 9.77 3.84
CA LEU A 165 -12.69 9.47 2.52
C LEU A 165 -13.66 9.96 1.43
N PRO A 166 -13.15 10.46 0.29
CA PRO A 166 -13.99 10.82 -0.83
C PRO A 166 -14.70 9.58 -1.39
N ASP A 167 -15.96 9.75 -1.80
CA ASP A 167 -16.80 8.69 -2.38
C ASP A 167 -16.34 8.20 -3.78
#